data_AF-A0A4U5PE23-F1
#
_entry.id   AF-A0A4U5PE23-F1
#
_cell.length_a   1.000
_cell.length_b   1.000
_cell.length_c   1.000
_cell.angle_alpha   90.00
_cell.angle_beta   90.00
_cell.angle_gamma   90.00
#
_symmetry.space_group_name_H-M   'P 1'
#
loop_
_entity.id
_entity.type
_entity.pdbx_description
1 polymer ?
#
loop_
_entity_poly.entity_id
_entity_poly.type
_entity_poly.pdbx_seq_one_letter_code
_entity_poly.pdbx_strand_id
1 'polypeptide(L)'
;MASNDLAIFCFVSLLSLALSYSQPNCNCDVIDKAMHKKGESMIESIFWHMFGNGTLNGCTVRDGQKLSDTLLYKAMLKVIADGNLPYVYPTQGPFTLPCTGLQPVADVFNHRLGVVETYVKDFVRCSCSGNKLQQFYESLHTLWNYIHHFLAEGN
;
A
#
# COMPACT_ATOMS: atom_id res chain seq x y z
N MET A 1 27.66 -11.55 11.41
CA MET A 1 26.35 -11.88 12.01
C MET A 1 25.28 -11.51 10.98
N ALA A 2 24.96 -12.45 10.10
CA ALA A 2 24.00 -12.27 9.02
C ALA A 2 23.14 -13.53 9.00
N SER A 3 22.01 -13.54 9.71
CA SER A 3 21.13 -14.72 9.75
C SER A 3 19.71 -14.44 10.25
N ASN A 4 19.41 -13.29 10.87
CA ASN A 4 18.09 -13.05 11.45
C ASN A 4 17.18 -12.18 10.57
N ASP A 5 17.73 -11.22 9.82
CA ASP A 5 16.92 -10.30 9.01
C ASP A 5 16.31 -10.99 7.78
N LEU A 6 17.03 -11.93 7.16
CA LEU A 6 16.55 -12.73 6.04
C LEU A 6 15.44 -13.72 6.47
N ALA A 7 15.53 -14.25 7.68
CA ALA A 7 14.57 -15.20 8.22
C ALA A 7 13.21 -14.54 8.53
N ILE A 8 13.23 -13.30 9.02
CA ILE A 8 12.02 -12.49 9.24
C ILE A 8 11.41 -12.08 7.88
N PHE A 9 12.23 -11.71 6.90
CA PHE A 9 11.80 -11.41 5.52
C PHE A 9 11.06 -12.60 4.87
N CYS A 10 11.58 -13.82 5.04
CA CYS A 10 10.93 -15.03 4.57
C CYS A 10 9.63 -15.33 5.34
N PHE A 11 9.57 -15.07 6.66
CA PHE A 11 8.37 -15.34 7.46
C PHE A 11 7.19 -14.42 7.11
N VAL A 12 7.43 -13.12 6.89
CA VAL A 12 6.38 -12.17 6.49
C VAL A 12 5.94 -12.43 5.03
N SER A 13 6.86 -12.86 4.17
CA SER A 13 6.55 -13.27 2.79
C SER A 13 5.74 -14.58 2.75
N LEU A 14 6.08 -15.58 3.59
CA LEU A 14 5.36 -16.85 3.68
C LEU A 14 3.96 -16.70 4.28
N LEU A 15 3.77 -15.80 5.27
CA LEU A 15 2.45 -15.43 5.78
C LEU A 15 1.60 -14.66 4.74
N SER A 16 2.23 -14.10 3.70
CA SER A 16 1.53 -13.43 2.60
C SER A 16 1.04 -14.42 1.53
N LEU A 17 1.70 -15.57 1.37
CA LEU A 17 1.27 -16.63 0.44
C LEU A 17 0.09 -17.48 0.97
N ALA A 18 -0.13 -17.54 2.28
CA ALA A 18 -1.10 -18.47 2.86
C ALA A 18 -2.58 -18.05 2.78
N LEU A 19 -2.94 -16.88 2.22
CA LEU A 19 -4.32 -16.38 2.24
C LEU A 19 -4.79 -15.78 0.90
N SER A 20 -4.23 -16.20 -0.22
CA SER A 20 -4.76 -15.85 -1.56
C SER A 20 -5.83 -16.85 -2.05
N TYR A 21 -6.71 -17.27 -1.14
CA TYR A 21 -7.99 -17.86 -1.55
C TYR A 21 -9.04 -16.78 -1.37
N SER A 22 -9.51 -16.20 -2.48
CA SER A 22 -10.79 -15.49 -2.51
C SER A 22 -11.85 -16.48 -2.00
N GLN A 23 -12.23 -16.36 -0.73
CA GLN A 23 -13.23 -17.27 -0.19
C GLN A 23 -14.56 -16.95 -0.87
N PRO A 24 -15.31 -17.96 -1.36
CA PRO A 24 -16.61 -17.75 -2.03
C PRO A 24 -17.72 -17.27 -1.07
N ASN A 25 -17.41 -17.02 0.20
CA ASN A 25 -18.37 -16.53 1.17
C ASN A 25 -18.34 -15.00 1.18
N CYS A 26 -19.39 -14.39 0.64
CA CYS A 26 -19.65 -12.95 0.73
C CYS A 26 -19.94 -12.51 2.18
N ASN A 27 -18.92 -12.58 3.04
CA ASN A 27 -18.95 -12.04 4.38
C ASN A 27 -18.22 -10.70 4.38
N CYS A 28 -19.00 -9.62 4.34
CA CYS A 28 -18.48 -8.26 4.26
C CYS A 28 -17.54 -7.89 5.40
N ASP A 29 -17.72 -8.45 6.61
CA ASP A 29 -16.83 -8.17 7.73
C ASP A 29 -15.47 -8.87 7.61
N VAL A 30 -15.45 -10.06 6.99
CA VAL A 30 -14.19 -10.77 6.72
C VAL A 30 -13.41 -10.06 5.61
N ILE A 31 -14.09 -9.66 4.54
CA ILE A 31 -13.49 -8.93 3.41
C ILE A 31 -12.95 -7.58 3.90
N ASP A 32 -13.74 -6.84 4.67
CA ASP A 32 -13.36 -5.54 5.25
C ASP A 32 -12.13 -5.64 6.16
N LYS A 33 -12.11 -6.60 7.09
CA LYS A 33 -10.97 -6.82 7.98
C LYS A 33 -9.71 -7.22 7.21
N ALA A 34 -9.86 -8.08 6.19
CA ALA A 34 -8.74 -8.50 5.36
C ALA A 34 -8.17 -7.34 4.53
N MET A 35 -9.04 -6.51 3.95
CA MET A 35 -8.68 -5.30 3.22
C MET A 35 -7.90 -4.32 4.11
N HIS A 36 -8.44 -3.98 5.28
CA HIS A 36 -7.78 -3.07 6.23
C HIS A 36 -6.44 -3.63 6.70
N LYS A 37 -6.38 -4.90 7.11
CA LYS A 37 -5.12 -5.53 7.56
C LYS A 37 -4.05 -5.53 6.47
N LYS A 38 -4.42 -5.80 5.22
CA LYS A 38 -3.46 -5.78 4.09
C LYS A 38 -3.07 -4.36 3.70
N GLY A 39 -4.00 -3.40 3.79
CA GLY A 39 -3.70 -1.98 3.64
C GLY A 39 -2.72 -1.47 4.70
N GLU A 40 -2.96 -1.75 5.98
CA GLU A 40 -2.05 -1.43 7.08
C GLU A 40 -0.66 -2.05 6.86
N SER A 41 -0.60 -3.32 6.45
CA SER A 41 0.68 -3.96 6.17
C SER A 41 1.40 -3.31 4.97
N MET A 42 0.66 -2.92 3.94
CA MET A 42 1.19 -2.18 2.79
C MET A 42 1.79 -0.83 3.22
N ILE A 43 1.09 -0.13 4.12
CA ILE A 43 1.52 1.13 4.72
C ILE A 43 2.76 0.94 5.60
N GLU A 44 2.76 -0.07 6.46
CA GLU A 44 3.90 -0.39 7.34
C GLU A 44 5.17 -0.66 6.54
N SER A 45 5.05 -1.37 5.40
CA SER A 45 6.15 -1.61 4.48
C SER A 45 6.72 -0.30 3.92
N ILE A 46 5.87 0.69 3.63
CA ILE A 46 6.29 2.03 3.23
C ILE A 46 7.02 2.74 4.37
N PHE A 47 6.44 2.79 5.57
CA PHE A 47 7.01 3.52 6.70
C PHE A 47 8.38 2.99 7.11
N TRP A 48 8.52 1.67 7.26
CA TRP A 48 9.79 1.05 7.62
C TRP A 48 10.92 1.38 6.63
N HIS A 49 10.58 1.51 5.36
CA HIS A 49 11.52 1.87 4.30
C HIS A 49 11.64 3.38 4.05
N MET A 50 10.89 4.25 4.73
CA MET A 50 11.07 5.71 4.61
C MET A 50 11.79 6.32 5.80
N PHE A 51 11.61 5.76 6.99
CA PHE A 51 12.08 6.36 8.26
C PHE A 51 13.28 5.62 8.87
N GLY A 52 13.88 4.68 8.15
CA GLY A 52 15.15 4.09 8.56
C GLY A 52 16.27 5.14 8.59
N ASN A 53 17.11 5.10 9.63
CA ASN A 53 18.28 5.99 9.72
C ASN A 53 19.32 5.62 8.64
N GLY A 54 19.62 6.56 7.73
CA GLY A 54 20.73 6.44 6.77
C GLY A 54 20.31 6.35 5.30
N THR A 55 21.01 5.51 4.53
CA THR A 55 20.68 5.22 3.11
C THR A 55 19.84 3.95 3.02
N LEU A 56 18.80 3.98 2.19
CA LEU A 56 17.90 2.86 1.95
C LEU A 56 18.38 2.08 0.74
N ASN A 57 19.10 0.97 0.96
CA ASN A 57 19.71 0.19 -0.12
C ASN A 57 20.55 1.07 -1.08
N GLY A 58 21.27 2.06 -0.53
CA GLY A 58 22.07 3.02 -1.31
C GLY A 58 21.29 4.23 -1.85
N CYS A 59 20.00 4.36 -1.55
CA CYS A 59 19.16 5.47 -1.97
C CYS A 59 18.95 6.50 -0.85
N THR A 60 18.59 7.73 -1.20
CA THR A 60 18.32 8.77 -0.21
C THR A 60 16.94 8.57 0.43
N VAL A 61 16.75 9.11 1.65
CA VAL A 61 15.43 9.17 2.30
C VAL A 61 14.41 9.87 1.39
N ARG A 62 14.82 10.91 0.67
CA ARG A 62 13.97 11.65 -0.29
C ARG A 62 13.47 10.76 -1.42
N ASP A 63 14.30 9.83 -1.91
CA ASP A 63 13.89 8.86 -2.94
C ASP A 63 12.84 7.88 -2.40
N GLY A 64 13.02 7.43 -1.15
CA GLY A 64 12.04 6.61 -0.44
C GLY A 64 10.70 7.32 -0.26
N GLN A 65 10.72 8.60 0.10
CA GLN A 65 9.50 9.41 0.24
C GLN A 65 8.78 9.62 -1.10
N LYS A 66 9.49 9.94 -2.18
CA LYS A 66 8.91 10.07 -3.52
C LYS A 66 8.27 8.76 -4.02
N LEU A 67 8.94 7.63 -3.77
CA LEU A 67 8.40 6.32 -4.08
C LEU A 67 7.08 6.12 -3.33
N SER A 68 7.06 6.35 -2.02
CA SER A 68 5.87 6.15 -1.19
C SER A 68 4.69 7.05 -1.55
N ASP A 69 4.95 8.32 -1.87
CA ASP A 69 3.95 9.26 -2.40
C ASP A 69 3.29 8.69 -3.67
N THR A 70 4.09 8.14 -4.58
CA THR A 70 3.60 7.51 -5.82
C THR A 70 2.83 6.22 -5.55
N LEU A 71 3.36 5.37 -4.67
CA LEU A 71 2.76 4.07 -4.36
C LEU A 71 1.39 4.26 -3.70
N LEU A 72 1.27 5.15 -2.71
CA LEU A 72 -0.02 5.48 -2.10
C LEU A 72 -0.99 6.11 -3.08
N TYR A 73 -0.51 7.04 -3.92
CA TYR A 73 -1.34 7.60 -4.98
C TYR A 73 -1.90 6.51 -5.90
N LYS A 74 -1.06 5.58 -6.36
CA LYS A 74 -1.48 4.43 -7.17
C LYS A 74 -2.52 3.56 -6.44
N ALA A 75 -2.35 3.31 -5.15
CA ALA A 75 -3.32 2.55 -4.36
C ALA A 75 -4.68 3.28 -4.28
N MET A 76 -4.67 4.59 -4.01
CA MET A 76 -5.90 5.40 -3.99
C MET A 76 -6.62 5.36 -5.35
N LEU A 77 -5.90 5.55 -6.45
CA LEU A 77 -6.49 5.47 -7.80
C LEU A 77 -7.18 4.12 -8.04
N LYS A 78 -6.54 3.04 -7.61
CA LYS A 78 -7.09 1.68 -7.76
C LYS A 78 -8.33 1.45 -6.91
N VAL A 79 -8.32 1.90 -5.65
CA VAL A 79 -9.50 1.81 -4.77
C VAL A 79 -10.66 2.63 -5.32
N ILE A 80 -10.42 3.84 -5.85
CA ILE A 80 -11.45 4.67 -6.50
C ILE A 80 -12.03 3.93 -7.72
N ALA A 81 -11.16 3.46 -8.61
CA ALA A 81 -11.57 2.86 -9.88
C ALA A 81 -12.29 1.52 -9.68
N ASP A 82 -11.71 0.60 -8.90
CA ASP A 82 -12.32 -0.71 -8.64
C ASP A 82 -13.54 -0.60 -7.72
N GLY A 83 -13.55 0.39 -6.81
CA GLY A 83 -14.62 0.67 -5.86
C GLY A 83 -15.77 1.50 -6.40
N ASN A 84 -15.64 2.07 -7.60
CA ASN A 84 -16.58 3.04 -8.18
C ASN A 84 -16.93 4.20 -7.23
N LEU A 85 -15.92 4.71 -6.51
CA LEU A 85 -16.12 5.80 -5.55
C LEU A 85 -16.22 7.16 -6.28
N PRO A 86 -17.04 8.11 -5.79
CA PRO A 86 -17.27 9.40 -6.44
C PRO A 86 -16.15 10.43 -6.14
N TYR A 87 -14.89 9.99 -6.13
CA TYR A 87 -13.74 10.85 -5.85
C TYR A 87 -13.06 11.32 -7.14
N VAL A 88 -12.59 12.56 -7.13
CA VAL A 88 -11.78 13.13 -8.22
C VAL A 88 -10.35 12.64 -8.07
N TYR A 89 -9.79 12.12 -9.16
CA TYR A 89 -8.40 11.71 -9.21
C TYR A 89 -7.48 12.89 -8.91
N PRO A 90 -6.64 12.85 -7.85
CA PRO A 90 -5.56 13.82 -7.72
C PRO A 90 -4.69 13.71 -8.97
N THR A 91 -4.15 14.79 -9.51
CA THR A 91 -3.18 14.70 -10.63
C THR A 91 -1.77 14.56 -10.07
N GLN A 92 -1.09 13.44 -10.35
CA GLN A 92 0.36 13.32 -10.18
C GLN A 92 1.07 13.44 -11.53
N GLY A 93 2.27 14.01 -11.52
CA GLY A 93 3.17 14.00 -12.67
C GLY A 93 3.75 12.59 -12.93
N PRO A 94 4.46 12.38 -14.05
CA PRO A 94 5.08 11.10 -14.35
C PRO A 94 6.10 10.72 -13.27
N PHE A 95 5.89 9.57 -12.63
CA PHE A 95 6.85 9.01 -11.69
C PHE A 95 7.94 8.24 -12.44
N THR A 96 9.18 8.51 -12.07
CA THR A 96 10.33 7.68 -12.42
C THR A 96 10.93 7.18 -11.13
N LEU A 97 11.22 5.87 -11.03
CA LEU A 97 11.88 5.33 -9.85
C LEU A 97 13.21 6.08 -9.66
N PRO A 98 13.40 6.82 -8.56
CA PRO A 98 14.56 7.72 -8.44
C PRO A 98 15.88 6.95 -8.30
N CYS A 99 15.82 5.74 -7.73
CA CYS A 99 16.98 4.92 -7.39
C CYS A 99 16.63 3.43 -7.46
N THR A 100 17.48 2.63 -8.11
CA THR A 100 17.26 1.19 -8.35
C THR A 100 17.28 0.36 -7.08
N GLY A 101 17.96 0.81 -6.02
CA GLY A 101 17.96 0.15 -4.70
C GLY A 101 16.57 0.07 -4.04
N LEU A 102 15.60 0.86 -4.51
CA LEU A 102 14.22 0.84 -4.03
C LEU A 102 13.30 -0.11 -4.83
N GLN A 103 13.79 -0.75 -5.89
CA GLN A 103 12.97 -1.67 -6.70
C GLN A 103 12.30 -2.78 -5.86
N PRO A 104 12.98 -3.44 -4.89
CA PRO A 104 12.35 -4.46 -4.07
C PRO A 104 11.18 -3.92 -3.23
N VAL A 105 11.25 -2.67 -2.79
CA VAL A 105 10.18 -2.00 -2.03
C VAL A 105 8.97 -1.78 -2.94
N ALA A 106 9.20 -1.30 -4.16
CA ALA A 106 8.16 -1.12 -5.15
C ALA A 106 7.47 -2.46 -5.51
N ASP A 107 8.23 -3.54 -5.64
CA ASP A 107 7.71 -4.87 -5.97
C ASP A 107 6.84 -5.44 -4.84
N VAL A 108 7.31 -5.36 -3.58
CA VAL A 108 6.53 -5.78 -2.41
C VAL A 108 5.24 -4.98 -2.28
N PHE A 109 5.30 -3.67 -2.51
CA PHE A 109 4.10 -2.83 -2.51
C PHE A 109 3.13 -3.24 -3.61
N ASN A 110 3.59 -3.36 -4.86
CA ASN A 110 2.74 -3.73 -5.99
C ASN A 110 2.06 -5.10 -5.79
N HIS A 111 2.77 -6.06 -5.20
CA HIS A 111 2.20 -7.34 -4.82
C HIS A 111 1.07 -7.19 -3.79
N ARG A 112 1.30 -6.42 -2.72
CA ARG A 112 0.29 -6.15 -1.68
C ARG A 112 -0.89 -5.36 -2.22
N LEU A 113 -0.67 -4.40 -3.11
CA LEU A 113 -1.71 -3.67 -3.81
C LEU A 113 -2.60 -4.61 -4.62
N GLY A 114 -2.02 -5.58 -5.36
CA GLY A 114 -2.81 -6.58 -6.08
C GLY A 114 -3.73 -7.42 -5.17
N VAL A 115 -3.28 -7.70 -3.95
CA VAL A 115 -4.11 -8.37 -2.93
C VAL A 115 -5.24 -7.45 -2.44
N VAL A 116 -4.95 -6.17 -2.17
CA VAL A 116 -5.98 -5.18 -1.79
C VAL A 116 -7.01 -5.00 -2.91
N GLU A 117 -6.57 -4.89 -4.17
CA GLU A 117 -7.44 -4.81 -5.35
C GLU A 117 -8.41 -6.00 -5.42
N THR A 118 -7.93 -7.20 -5.08
CA THR A 118 -8.78 -8.39 -5.03
C THR A 118 -9.89 -8.25 -3.98
N TYR A 119 -9.56 -7.75 -2.78
CA TYR A 119 -10.56 -7.51 -1.74
C TYR A 119 -11.53 -6.39 -2.09
N VAL A 120 -11.08 -5.31 -2.74
CA VAL A 120 -11.97 -4.23 -3.21
C VAL A 120 -12.97 -4.78 -4.22
N LYS A 121 -12.52 -5.59 -5.19
CA LYS A 121 -13.40 -6.23 -6.17
C LYS A 121 -14.38 -7.20 -5.50
N ASP A 122 -13.94 -7.97 -4.51
CA ASP A 122 -14.81 -8.83 -3.73
C ASP A 122 -15.84 -8.02 -2.93
N PHE A 123 -15.44 -6.88 -2.37
CA PHE A 123 -16.31 -5.97 -1.61
C PHE A 123 -17.44 -5.42 -2.50
N VAL A 124 -17.11 -4.98 -3.71
CA VAL A 124 -18.09 -4.52 -4.72
C VAL A 124 -18.96 -5.67 -5.21
N ARG A 125 -18.36 -6.81 -5.58
CA ARG A 125 -19.07 -8.01 -6.07
C ARG A 125 -20.09 -8.51 -5.04
N CYS A 126 -19.74 -8.49 -3.76
CA CYS A 126 -20.59 -8.92 -2.66
C CYS A 126 -21.59 -7.84 -2.19
N SER A 127 -21.66 -6.69 -2.87
CA SER A 127 -22.56 -5.57 -2.52
C SER A 127 -22.41 -5.11 -1.07
N CYS A 128 -21.18 -5.13 -0.56
CA CYS A 128 -20.89 -4.68 0.80
C CYS A 128 -21.05 -3.15 0.90
N SER A 129 -21.38 -2.65 2.10
CA SER A 129 -21.69 -1.22 2.31
C SER A 129 -20.56 -0.30 1.87
N GLY A 130 -20.84 0.59 0.92
CA GLY A 130 -19.87 1.54 0.34
C GLY A 130 -19.17 2.44 1.38
N ASN A 131 -19.78 2.68 2.54
CA ASN A 131 -19.19 3.49 3.61
C ASN A 131 -17.85 2.93 4.12
N LYS A 132 -17.68 1.60 4.17
CA LYS A 132 -16.42 0.99 4.63
C LYS A 132 -15.30 1.12 3.61
N LEU A 133 -15.65 1.00 2.32
CA LEU A 133 -14.68 1.22 1.24
C LEU A 133 -14.26 2.69 1.15
N GLN A 134 -15.21 3.60 1.42
CA GLN A 134 -14.92 5.03 1.59
C GLN A 134 -13.98 5.28 2.78
N GLN A 135 -14.22 4.68 3.95
CA GLN A 135 -13.32 4.81 5.11
C GLN A 135 -11.90 4.30 4.83
N PHE A 136 -11.79 3.19 4.08
CA PHE A 136 -10.51 2.66 3.64
C PHE A 136 -9.77 3.66 2.74
N TYR A 137 -10.47 4.24 1.76
CA TYR A 137 -9.92 5.31 0.93
C TYR A 137 -9.49 6.54 1.75
N GLU A 138 -10.31 7.00 2.68
CA GLU A 138 -10.00 8.16 3.53
C GLU A 138 -8.75 7.91 4.40
N SER A 139 -8.54 6.67 4.84
CA SER A 139 -7.33 6.27 5.58
C SER A 139 -6.08 6.35 4.70
N LEU A 140 -6.15 5.85 3.46
CA LEU A 140 -5.06 5.98 2.48
C LEU A 140 -4.77 7.45 2.15
N HIS A 141 -5.81 8.25 1.97
CA HIS A 141 -5.70 9.67 1.64
C HIS A 141 -5.11 10.49 2.80
N THR A 142 -5.54 10.23 4.04
CA THR A 142 -4.98 10.86 5.24
C THR A 142 -3.48 10.60 5.34
N LEU A 143 -3.09 9.35 5.09
CA LEU A 143 -1.68 8.99 5.08
C LEU A 143 -0.91 9.66 3.94
N TRP A 144 -1.47 9.67 2.73
CA TRP A 144 -0.86 10.32 1.58
C TRP A 144 -0.60 11.80 1.89
N ASN A 145 -1.57 12.51 2.46
CA ASN A 145 -1.41 13.90 2.89
C ASN A 145 -0.31 14.08 3.95
N TYR A 146 -0.18 13.15 4.91
CA TYR A 146 0.89 13.17 5.89
C TYR A 146 2.26 13.11 5.20
N ILE A 147 2.48 12.13 4.31
CA ILE A 147 3.75 11.99 3.57
C ILE A 147 4.02 13.22 2.69
N HIS A 148 2.99 13.72 2.01
CA HIS A 148 3.10 14.87 1.12
C HIS A 148 3.47 16.16 1.89
N HIS A 149 2.95 16.33 3.11
CA HIS A 149 3.30 17.43 3.98
C HIS A 149 4.78 17.39 4.41
N PHE A 150 5.30 16.22 4.81
CA PHE A 150 6.75 16.06 5.10
C PHE A 150 7.64 16.35 3.89
N LEU A 151 7.20 15.98 2.69
CA LEU A 151 7.92 16.29 1.45
C LEU A 151 7.93 17.79 1.13
N ALA A 152 6.87 18.52 1.49
CA ALA A 152 6.76 19.96 1.28
C ALA A 152 7.58 20.78 2.29
N GLU A 153 7.66 20.33 3.55
CA GLU A 153 8.42 20.99 4.62
C GLU A 153 9.94 20.71 4.55
N GLY A 154 10.37 19.65 3.87
CA GLY A 154 11.78 19.28 3.71
C GLY A 154 12.55 20.04 2.60
N ASN A 155 12.03 21.16 2.09
CA ASN A 155 12.67 22.02 1.10
C ASN A 155 13.21 23.32 1.72
#